data_AF-A0A2N5KK23-F1
#
_entry.id   AF-A0A2N5KK23-F1
#
_cell.length_a   1.000
_cell.length_b   1.000
_cell.length_c   1.000
_cell.angle_alpha   90.00
_cell.angle_beta   90.00
_cell.angle_gamma   90.00
#
_symmetry.space_group_name_H-M   'P 1'
#
loop_
_entity.id
_entity.type
_entity.pdbx_description
1 polymer ?
#
loop_
_entity_poly.entity_id
_entity_poly.type
_entity_poly.pdbx_seq_one_letter_code
_entity_poly.pdbx_strand_id
1 'polypeptide(L)'
;MHRNMRVDDLAAEVLARQARTPRAKSTGEPFEAALEVVLETEAGRQLEELRDGPHRDESARGWQNGLPRERAEERALARRGGRRRATERTLSATSR
;
A
#
# COMPACT_ATOMS: atom_id res chain seq x y z
N MET A 1 -16.85 -15.39 5.55
CA MET A 1 -16.13 -16.48 4.86
C MET A 1 -15.40 -15.86 3.67
N HIS A 2 -14.18 -15.34 3.83
CA HIS A 2 -13.42 -14.67 2.73
C HIS A 2 -12.27 -15.55 2.21
N ARG A 3 -12.43 -16.89 2.27
CA ARG A 3 -11.28 -17.80 2.25
C ARG A 3 -10.55 -17.89 0.89
N ASN A 4 -11.13 -17.37 -0.19
CA ASN A 4 -10.57 -17.43 -1.56
C ASN A 4 -10.61 -16.09 -2.33
N MET A 5 -10.84 -14.94 -1.66
CA MET A 5 -10.79 -13.65 -2.36
C MET A 5 -9.37 -13.36 -2.84
N ARG A 6 -9.27 -12.79 -4.04
CA ARG A 6 -8.03 -12.27 -4.59
C ARG A 6 -7.70 -10.89 -3.99
N VAL A 7 -6.47 -10.44 -4.17
CA VAL A 7 -6.01 -9.16 -3.62
C VAL A 7 -6.73 -7.99 -4.29
N ASP A 8 -7.00 -8.06 -5.60
CA ASP A 8 -7.79 -7.07 -6.33
C ASP A 8 -9.22 -6.94 -5.82
N ASP A 9 -9.92 -8.07 -5.64
CA ASP A 9 -11.28 -8.12 -5.12
C ASP A 9 -11.34 -7.48 -3.73
N LEU A 10 -10.37 -7.81 -2.87
CA LEU A 10 -10.31 -7.26 -1.52
C LEU A 10 -10.00 -5.76 -1.54
N ALA A 11 -9.06 -5.31 -2.37
CA ALA A 11 -8.73 -3.90 -2.51
C ALA A 11 -9.93 -3.09 -3.02
N ALA A 12 -10.64 -3.59 -4.02
CA ALA A 12 -11.85 -2.97 -4.56
C ALA A 12 -12.98 -2.89 -3.52
N GLU A 13 -13.20 -3.96 -2.74
CA GLU A 13 -14.20 -3.96 -1.67
C GLU A 13 -13.86 -2.92 -0.58
N VAL A 14 -12.59 -2.82 -0.17
CA VAL A 14 -12.16 -1.87 0.85
C VAL A 14 -12.31 -0.43 0.35
N LEU A 15 -11.90 -0.14 -0.89
CA LEU A 15 -12.10 1.16 -1.53
C LEU A 15 -13.59 1.53 -1.60
N ALA A 16 -14.45 0.60 -2.04
CA ALA A 16 -15.89 0.83 -2.10
C ALA A 16 -16.50 1.06 -0.71
N ARG A 17 -16.01 0.37 0.32
CA ARG A 17 -16.44 0.58 1.71
C ARG A 17 -16.00 1.94 2.24
N GLN A 18 -14.78 2.37 1.93
CA GLN A 18 -14.25 3.69 2.30
C GLN A 18 -15.02 4.82 1.61
N ALA A 19 -15.36 4.67 0.32
CA ALA A 19 -16.20 5.62 -0.40
C ALA A 19 -17.64 5.66 0.13
N ARG A 20 -18.14 4.58 0.76
CA ARG A 20 -19.49 4.50 1.38
C ARG A 20 -19.53 4.89 2.86
N THR A 21 -18.40 5.31 3.44
CA THR A 21 -18.29 5.68 4.85
C THR A 21 -19.24 6.84 5.19
N PRO A 22 -19.76 6.95 6.44
CA PRO A 22 -20.79 7.94 6.78
C PRO A 22 -20.47 9.38 6.41
N ARG A 23 -19.19 9.74 6.30
CA ARG A 23 -18.74 11.07 5.86
C ARG A 23 -19.20 11.38 4.42
N ALA A 24 -19.04 10.44 3.49
CA ALA A 24 -19.52 10.55 2.10
C ALA A 24 -21.06 10.50 2.01
N LYS A 25 -21.71 9.70 2.86
CA LYS A 25 -23.19 9.69 2.95
C LYS A 25 -23.77 11.01 3.46
N SER A 26 -23.02 11.75 4.27
CA SER A 26 -23.47 13.03 4.84
C SER A 26 -23.33 14.22 3.89
N THR A 27 -22.38 14.16 2.94
CA THR A 27 -22.17 15.22 1.95
C THR A 27 -23.11 15.13 0.74
N GLY A 28 -23.80 14.00 0.53
CA GLY A 28 -24.67 13.80 -0.63
C GLY A 28 -23.91 13.67 -1.95
N GLU A 29 -22.59 13.50 -1.88
CA GLU A 29 -21.72 13.35 -3.04
C GLU A 29 -21.94 11.99 -3.73
N PRO A 30 -21.82 11.94 -5.07
CA PRO A 30 -21.90 10.69 -5.80
C PRO A 30 -20.76 9.75 -5.37
N PHE A 31 -21.02 8.45 -5.42
CA PHE A 31 -20.05 7.42 -5.03
C PHE A 31 -18.70 7.55 -5.73
N GLU A 32 -18.69 7.93 -7.01
CA GLU A 32 -17.47 8.15 -7.80
C GLU A 32 -16.63 9.31 -7.27
N ALA A 33 -17.25 10.44 -6.92
CA ALA A 33 -16.53 11.56 -6.30
C ALA A 33 -15.98 11.20 -4.92
N ALA A 34 -16.76 10.45 -4.12
CA ALA A 34 -16.28 9.95 -2.84
C ALA A 34 -15.13 8.93 -2.99
N LEU A 35 -15.14 8.13 -4.06
CA LEU A 35 -14.04 7.22 -4.39
C LEU A 35 -12.79 7.96 -4.83
N GLU A 36 -12.93 9.00 -5.65
CA GLU A 36 -11.83 9.86 -6.08
C GLU A 36 -11.13 10.51 -4.88
N VAL A 37 -11.89 11.08 -3.93
CA VAL A 37 -11.35 11.62 -2.68
C VAL A 37 -10.60 10.56 -1.87
N VAL A 38 -11.08 9.32 -1.84
CA VAL A 38 -10.37 8.22 -1.18
C VAL A 38 -9.06 7.92 -1.91
N LEU A 39 -9.08 7.83 -3.24
CA LEU A 39 -7.89 7.58 -4.07
C LEU A 39 -6.85 8.70 -3.98
N GLU A 40 -7.25 9.94 -3.73
CA GLU A 40 -6.31 11.05 -3.48
C GLU A 40 -5.57 10.91 -2.15
N THR A 41 -6.08 10.12 -1.20
CA THR A 41 -5.37 9.85 0.05
C THR A 41 -4.23 8.84 -0.15
N GLU A 42 -3.16 8.98 0.63
CA GLU A 42 -2.05 8.02 0.66
C GLU A 42 -2.54 6.57 0.86
N ALA A 43 -3.54 6.36 1.71
CA ALA A 43 -4.12 5.04 1.96
C ALA A 43 -4.91 4.52 0.75
N GLY A 44 -5.64 5.38 0.04
CA GLY A 44 -6.37 5.00 -1.17
C GLY A 44 -5.45 4.69 -2.33
N ARG A 45 -4.37 5.46 -2.51
CA ARG A 45 -3.32 5.16 -3.48
C ARG A 45 -2.67 3.80 -3.24
N GLN A 46 -2.37 3.48 -1.98
CA GLN A 46 -1.82 2.17 -1.63
C GLN A 46 -2.80 1.03 -1.91
N LEU A 47 -4.10 1.24 -1.72
CA LEU A 47 -5.13 0.26 -2.09
C LEU A 47 -5.29 0.12 -3.61
N GLU A 48 -5.16 1.21 -4.36
CA GLU A 48 -5.15 1.18 -5.82
C GLU A 48 -3.93 0.43 -6.36
N GLU A 49 -2.74 0.68 -5.81
CA GLU A 49 -1.52 -0.07 -6.17
C GLU A 49 -1.64 -1.56 -5.84
N LEU A 50 -2.37 -1.92 -4.79
CA LEU A 50 -2.65 -3.33 -4.49
C LEU A 50 -3.66 -3.96 -5.46
N ARG A 51 -4.63 -3.19 -5.93
CA ARG A 51 -5.61 -3.62 -6.93
C ARG A 51 -4.97 -3.86 -8.29
N ASP A 52 -4.11 -2.95 -8.74
CA ASP A 52 -3.57 -2.97 -10.10
C ASP A 52 -2.15 -3.58 -10.17
N GLY A 53 -1.54 -3.82 -9.01
CA GLY A 53 -0.17 -4.25 -8.85
C GLY A 53 0.09 -5.74 -9.13
N PRO A 54 1.34 -6.18 -8.92
CA PRO A 54 1.80 -7.53 -9.28
C PRO A 54 1.13 -8.64 -8.47
N HIS A 55 0.61 -8.33 -7.28
CA HIS A 55 -0.03 -9.30 -6.39
C HIS A 55 -1.55 -9.41 -6.58
N ARG A 56 -2.13 -8.67 -7.54
CA ARG A 56 -3.59 -8.57 -7.73
C ARG A 56 -4.28 -9.94 -7.86
N ASP A 57 -3.65 -10.86 -8.58
CA ASP A 57 -4.16 -12.20 -8.87
C ASP A 57 -3.93 -13.20 -7.72
N GLU A 58 -3.16 -12.81 -6.71
CA GLU A 58 -2.84 -13.67 -5.58
C GLU A 58 -4.03 -13.80 -4.65
N SER A 59 -4.08 -14.93 -3.93
CA SER A 59 -5.05 -15.08 -2.85
C SER A 59 -4.74 -14.08 -1.75
N ALA A 60 -5.72 -13.30 -1.31
CA ALA A 60 -5.55 -12.31 -0.24
C ALA A 60 -4.98 -12.94 1.04
N ARG A 61 -5.35 -14.19 1.33
CA ARG A 61 -4.79 -14.96 2.46
C ARG A 61 -3.29 -15.26 2.28
N GLY A 62 -2.87 -15.59 1.07
CA GLY A 62 -1.46 -15.84 0.74
C GLY A 62 -0.64 -14.57 0.89
N TRP A 63 -1.11 -13.50 0.28
CA TRP A 63 -0.49 -12.18 0.35
C TRP A 63 -0.39 -11.66 1.79
N GLN A 64 -1.49 -11.71 2.57
CA GLN A 64 -1.50 -11.28 3.98
C GLN A 64 -0.50 -12.04 4.87
N ASN A 65 -0.30 -13.34 4.62
CA ASN A 65 0.68 -14.14 5.35
C ASN A 65 2.13 -13.83 4.92
N GLY A 66 2.34 -13.32 3.71
CA GLY A 66 3.64 -12.88 3.18
C GLY A 66 4.08 -11.50 3.68
N LEU A 67 3.12 -10.61 4.00
CA LEU A 67 3.38 -9.23 4.46
C LEU A 67 4.41 -9.06 5.58
N PRO A 68 4.47 -9.90 6.63
CA PRO A 68 5.48 -9.76 7.67
C PRO A 68 6.90 -9.94 7.15
N ARG A 69 7.08 -10.85 6.18
CA ARG A 69 8.37 -11.14 5.54
C ARG A 69 8.75 -10.01 4.59
N GLU A 70 7.85 -9.57 3.71
CA GLU A 70 8.12 -8.44 2.80
C GLU A 70 8.46 -7.17 3.58
N ARG A 71 7.71 -6.85 4.65
CA ARG A 71 8.05 -5.71 5.52
C ARG A 71 9.37 -5.85 6.25
N ALA A 72 9.83 -7.09 6.52
CA ALA A 72 11.15 -7.32 7.11
C ALA A 72 12.26 -7.10 6.07
N GLU A 73 12.04 -7.55 4.83
CA GLU A 73 12.96 -7.39 3.70
C GLU A 73 13.07 -5.92 3.28
N GLU A 74 11.98 -5.19 3.17
CA GLU A 74 11.96 -3.75 2.89
C GLU A 74 12.72 -2.96 3.96
N ARG A 75 12.49 -3.25 5.24
CA ARG A 75 13.27 -2.66 6.35
C ARG A 75 14.74 -3.01 6.28
N ALA A 76 15.09 -4.24 5.87
CA ALA A 76 16.47 -4.66 5.70
C ALA A 76 17.14 -3.92 4.52
N LEU A 77 16.42 -3.71 3.42
CA LEU A 77 16.87 -2.95 2.26
C LEU A 77 17.06 -1.47 2.60
N ALA A 78 16.10 -0.85 3.27
CA ALA A 78 16.20 0.53 3.76
C ALA A 78 17.43 0.71 4.68
N ARG A 79 17.67 -0.24 5.58
CA ARG A 79 18.89 -0.26 6.43
C ARG A 79 20.17 -0.44 5.62
N ARG A 80 20.17 -1.24 4.56
CA ARG A 80 21.33 -1.41 3.66
C ARG A 80 21.59 -0.13 2.85
N GLY A 81 20.54 0.50 2.30
CA GLY A 81 20.65 1.77 1.58
C GLY A 81 21.13 2.92 2.45
N GLY A 82 20.66 3.00 3.70
CA GLY A 82 21.16 3.96 4.68
C GLY A 82 22.65 3.77 5.01
N ARG A 83 23.10 2.52 5.17
CA ARG A 83 24.52 2.21 5.41
C ARG A 83 25.43 2.61 4.24
N ARG A 84 25.01 2.36 3.00
CA ARG A 84 25.78 2.75 1.79
C ARG A 84 26.02 4.27 1.73
N ARG A 85 24.98 5.06 1.98
CA ARG A 85 25.08 6.54 2.01
C ARG A 85 25.96 7.05 3.15
N ALA A 86 25.98 6.38 4.29
CA ALA A 86 26.85 6.73 5.41
C ALA A 86 28.32 6.45 5.10
N THR A 87 28.63 5.30 4.49
CA THR A 87 30.00 4.92 4.10
C THR A 87 30.58 5.81 3.00
N GLU A 88 29.78 6.25 2.03
CA GLU A 88 30.22 7.18 0.99
C GLU A 88 30.56 8.57 1.56
N ARG A 89 29.76 9.05 2.52
CA ARG A 89 30.02 10.33 3.21
C ARG A 89 31.29 10.30 4.05
N THR A 90 31.60 9.20 4.72
CA THR A 90 32.82 9.08 5.51
C THR A 90 34.07 9.00 4.63
N LEU A 91 34.02 8.22 3.54
CA LEU A 91 35.14 8.10 2.61
C LEU A 91 35.44 9.43 1.88
N SER A 92 34.41 10.21 1.54
CA SER A 92 34.57 11.54 0.95
C SER A 92 35.09 12.60 1.93
N ALA A 93 34.87 12.43 3.24
CA ALA A 93 35.32 13.37 4.27
C ALA A 93 36.77 13.13 4.71
N THR A 94 37.26 11.89 4.65
CA THR A 94 38.63 11.52 5.01
C THR A 94 39.64 11.74 3.87
N SER A 95 39.16 11.97 2.63
CA SER A 95 40.02 12.18 1.46
C SER A 95 40.29 13.67 1.12
N ARG A 96 40.04 14.62 2.04
CA ARG A 96 40.38 16.04 1.88
C ARG A 96 41.64 16.42 2.64
#